data_AF-A0ABD6TIY8-F1
#
_entry.id   AF-A0ABD6TIY8-F1
#
_cell.length_a   1.000
_cell.length_b   1.000
_cell.length_c   1.000
_cell.angle_alpha   90.00
_cell.angle_beta   90.00
_cell.angle_gamma   90.00
#
_symmetry.space_group_name_H-M   'P 1'
#
loop_
_entity.id
_entity.type
_entity.pdbx_description
1 polymer ?
#
loop_
_entity_poly.entity_id
_entity_poly.type
_entity_poly.pdbx_seq_one_letter_code
_entity_poly.pdbx_strand_id
1 'polypeptide(L)'
;TENNTKPEAESKNTQKEQQPAKQPNKQTDTITFTSEDAIKVLEKRMGARSNEIRYGSSEDKLIGTINGIKLYDVLYGRESAENSRALNFAVGSDGNLYDWSKAQDGILQPLNSN
;
A
#
# COMPACT_ATOMS: atom_id res chain seq x y z
N THR A 1 -9.13 65.15 24.37
CA THR A 1 -10.21 64.96 25.37
C THR A 1 -10.35 63.48 25.62
N GLU A 2 -9.96 63.06 26.82
CA GLU A 2 -10.22 61.72 27.38
C GLU A 2 -11.72 61.51 27.56
N ASN A 3 -12.22 60.28 27.39
CA ASN A 3 -13.04 59.71 28.44
C ASN A 3 -13.07 58.17 28.39
N ASN A 4 -12.93 57.61 29.58
CA ASN A 4 -12.96 56.21 29.95
C ASN A 4 -14.39 55.64 29.91
N THR A 5 -14.51 54.31 29.91
CA THR A 5 -15.27 53.51 30.92
C THR A 5 -15.84 52.22 30.31
N LYS A 6 -15.31 51.10 30.79
CA LYS A 6 -15.92 49.75 30.73
C LYS A 6 -17.08 49.67 31.75
N PRO A 7 -18.09 48.83 31.52
CA PRO A 7 -18.37 47.85 32.57
C PRO A 7 -18.54 46.42 32.07
N GLU A 8 -18.20 45.52 32.98
CA GLU A 8 -18.27 44.06 32.94
C GLU A 8 -19.68 43.60 33.34
N ALA A 9 -20.19 42.56 32.68
CA ALA A 9 -21.18 41.65 33.27
C ALA A 9 -21.10 40.29 32.56
N GLU A 10 -20.60 39.31 33.30
CA GLU A 10 -20.60 37.90 32.93
C GLU A 10 -22.03 37.37 32.75
N SER A 11 -22.25 36.50 31.75
CA SER A 11 -23.24 35.42 31.82
C SER A 11 -22.84 34.31 30.86
N LYS A 12 -22.38 33.20 31.45
CA LYS A 12 -22.20 31.88 30.83
C LYS A 12 -23.55 31.34 30.34
N ASN A 13 -23.62 30.78 29.12
CA ASN A 13 -24.21 29.45 28.91
C ASN A 13 -23.88 28.85 27.52
N THR A 14 -23.01 27.84 27.54
CA THR A 14 -22.94 26.59 26.75
C THR A 14 -23.58 26.48 25.34
N GLN A 15 -22.73 26.26 24.31
CA GLN A 15 -22.76 25.12 23.35
C GLN A 15 -21.68 25.36 22.27
N LYS A 16 -20.49 24.76 22.41
CA LYS A 16 -20.02 23.49 21.81
C LYS A 16 -19.77 23.54 20.29
N GLU A 17 -18.50 23.30 19.98
CA GLU A 17 -17.94 22.66 18.77
C GLU A 17 -18.00 23.42 17.44
N GLN A 18 -16.91 24.12 17.13
CA GLN A 18 -16.18 23.86 15.88
C GLN A 18 -14.68 23.85 16.18
N GLN A 19 -14.09 22.66 16.19
CA GLN A 19 -12.64 22.50 16.24
C GLN A 19 -12.02 23.11 14.97
N PRO A 20 -10.88 23.81 15.07
CA PRO A 20 -10.09 24.14 13.89
C PRO A 20 -9.49 22.86 13.29
N ALA A 21 -9.64 22.73 11.98
CA ALA A 21 -8.98 21.72 11.16
C ALA A 21 -7.46 21.80 11.35
N LYS A 22 -6.91 20.89 12.16
CA LYS A 22 -5.53 20.46 12.05
C LYS A 22 -5.60 18.99 11.69
N GLN A 23 -5.40 18.69 10.41
CA GLN A 23 -5.11 17.34 9.97
C GLN A 23 -4.05 16.77 10.92
N PRO A 24 -4.22 15.56 11.46
CA PRO A 24 -3.06 14.88 11.96
C PRO A 24 -2.17 14.68 10.73
N ASN A 25 -1.01 15.34 10.73
CA ASN A 25 0.13 14.91 9.96
C ASN A 25 0.51 13.53 10.54
N LYS A 26 -0.31 12.50 10.24
CA LYS A 26 0.15 11.14 10.33
C LYS A 26 1.20 11.07 9.24
N GLN A 27 2.44 11.23 9.67
CA GLN A 27 3.52 10.40 9.17
C GLN A 27 2.89 9.01 9.07
N THR A 28 2.41 8.66 7.88
CA THR A 28 1.89 7.31 7.64
C THR A 28 3.09 6.47 7.98
N ASP A 29 3.02 5.73 9.08
CA ASP A 29 3.99 4.70 9.41
C ASP A 29 4.34 4.05 8.08
N THR A 30 5.56 4.27 7.58
CA THR A 30 6.08 3.53 6.45
C THR A 30 6.20 2.13 6.99
N ILE A 31 5.07 1.41 7.02
CA ILE A 31 5.03 -0.04 7.10
C ILE A 31 5.90 -0.42 5.92
N THR A 32 7.13 -0.80 6.24
CA THR A 32 8.13 -1.18 5.24
C THR A 32 7.52 -2.33 4.46
N PHE A 33 7.06 -2.07 3.24
CA PHE A 33 6.57 -3.13 2.36
C PHE A 33 7.78 -3.95 1.91
N THR A 34 7.78 -5.23 2.27
CA THR A 34 8.88 -6.17 2.00
C THR A 34 8.52 -7.16 0.91
N SER A 35 9.50 -7.94 0.45
CA SER A 35 9.28 -9.08 -0.46
C SER A 35 8.32 -10.12 0.14
N GLU A 36 8.34 -10.33 1.45
CA GLU A 36 7.40 -11.24 2.13
C GLU A 36 5.97 -10.72 2.10
N ASP A 37 5.77 -9.41 2.18
CA ASP A 37 4.42 -8.81 2.05
C ASP A 37 3.91 -8.91 0.62
N ALA A 38 4.79 -8.75 -0.36
CA ALA A 38 4.49 -9.00 -1.77
C ALA A 38 4.08 -10.45 -2.03
N ILE A 39 4.76 -11.43 -1.41
CA ILE A 39 4.34 -12.84 -1.49
C ILE A 39 2.92 -13.01 -0.93
N LYS A 40 2.61 -12.44 0.24
CA LYS A 40 1.26 -12.54 0.85
C LYS A 40 0.17 -11.92 -0.04
N VAL A 41 0.48 -10.83 -0.76
CA VAL A 41 -0.45 -10.23 -1.71
C VAL A 41 -0.75 -11.20 -2.86
N LEU A 42 0.30 -11.82 -3.42
CA LEU A 42 0.14 -12.77 -4.52
C LEU A 42 -0.56 -14.06 -4.06
N GLU A 43 -0.25 -14.58 -2.87
CA GLU A 43 -0.93 -15.72 -2.24
C GLU A 43 -2.44 -15.52 -2.12
N LYS A 44 -2.88 -14.34 -1.69
CA LYS A 44 -4.31 -14.02 -1.58
C LYS A 44 -5.03 -14.10 -2.93
N ARG A 45 -4.32 -13.83 -4.03
CA ARG A 45 -4.89 -13.76 -5.38
C ARG A 45 -4.78 -15.08 -6.14
N MET A 46 -3.71 -15.84 -5.90
CA MET A 46 -3.39 -17.07 -6.65
C MET A 46 -3.64 -18.37 -5.87
N GLY A 47 -3.85 -18.28 -4.55
CA GLY A 47 -4.14 -19.40 -3.65
C GLY A 47 -3.03 -19.68 -2.64
N ALA A 48 -3.38 -20.39 -1.56
CA ALA A 48 -2.41 -20.73 -0.51
C ALA A 48 -1.29 -21.65 -1.01
N ARG A 49 -0.12 -21.57 -0.36
CA ARG A 49 1.01 -22.49 -0.59
C ARG A 49 0.57 -23.94 -0.39
N SER A 50 1.09 -24.84 -1.23
CA SER A 50 0.82 -26.28 -1.16
C SER A 50 2.00 -27.07 -1.76
N ASN A 51 1.86 -28.39 -1.87
CA ASN A 51 2.85 -29.20 -2.62
C ASN A 51 2.94 -28.77 -4.10
N GLU A 52 1.84 -28.26 -4.65
CA GLU A 52 1.73 -27.82 -6.03
C GLU A 52 2.02 -26.34 -6.21
N ILE A 53 1.71 -25.48 -5.22
CA ILE A 53 1.85 -24.02 -5.32
C ILE A 53 2.98 -23.50 -4.45
N ARG A 54 3.92 -22.79 -5.06
CA ARG A 54 5.08 -22.18 -4.40
C ARG A 54 5.22 -20.71 -4.81
N TYR A 55 5.74 -19.91 -3.88
CA TYR A 55 6.05 -18.50 -4.09
C TYR A 55 7.49 -18.23 -3.68
N GLY A 56 8.18 -17.39 -4.46
CA GLY A 56 9.53 -16.96 -4.17
C GLY A 56 9.71 -15.47 -4.47
N SER A 57 10.29 -14.75 -3.53
CA SER A 57 10.76 -13.38 -3.70
C SER A 57 11.89 -13.15 -2.70
N SER A 58 12.81 -12.24 -2.99
CA SER A 58 13.94 -11.91 -2.10
C SER A 58 14.02 -10.40 -1.94
N GLU A 59 14.62 -9.91 -0.85
CA GLU A 59 14.66 -8.46 -0.60
C GLU A 59 15.45 -7.70 -1.70
N ASP A 60 16.42 -8.35 -2.34
CA ASP A 60 17.15 -7.88 -3.53
C ASP A 60 16.29 -7.82 -4.80
N LYS A 61 15.05 -8.33 -4.76
CA LYS A 61 14.12 -8.38 -5.90
C LYS A 61 13.15 -7.22 -5.96
N LEU A 62 13.51 -6.07 -5.36
CA LEU A 62 12.83 -4.81 -5.64
C LEU A 62 13.07 -4.45 -7.12
N ILE A 63 12.02 -4.51 -7.94
CA ILE A 63 12.05 -4.12 -9.35
C ILE A 63 12.21 -2.60 -9.46
N GLY A 64 11.54 -1.86 -8.58
CA GLY A 64 11.62 -0.40 -8.56
C GLY A 64 10.55 0.25 -7.69
N THR A 65 10.54 1.58 -7.70
CA THR A 65 9.46 2.37 -7.11
C THR A 65 8.90 3.30 -8.18
N ILE A 66 7.64 3.12 -8.56
CA ILE A 66 6.97 3.91 -9.60
C ILE A 66 5.77 4.60 -8.96
N ASN A 67 5.67 5.93 -9.08
CA ASN A 67 4.61 6.73 -8.46
C ASN A 67 4.45 6.49 -6.94
N GLY A 68 5.56 6.17 -6.24
CA GLY A 68 5.55 5.86 -4.81
C GLY A 68 5.16 4.41 -4.46
N ILE A 69 4.85 3.57 -5.46
CA ILE A 69 4.53 2.15 -5.28
C ILE A 69 5.81 1.33 -5.39
N LYS A 70 6.20 0.63 -4.33
CA LYS A 70 7.30 -0.34 -4.38
C LYS A 70 6.82 -1.59 -5.10
N LEU A 71 7.60 -2.07 -6.07
CA LEU A 71 7.28 -3.26 -6.85
C LEU A 71 8.31 -4.34 -6.58
N TYR A 72 7.87 -5.48 -6.09
CA TYR A 72 8.72 -6.66 -5.92
C TYR A 72 8.45 -7.69 -7.01
N ASP A 73 9.52 -8.33 -7.48
CA ASP A 73 9.43 -9.51 -8.33
C ASP A 73 9.08 -10.71 -7.46
N VAL A 74 7.94 -11.33 -7.75
CA VAL A 74 7.47 -12.54 -7.09
C VAL A 74 7.26 -13.63 -8.13
N LEU A 75 8.06 -14.70 -8.00
CA LEU A 75 7.90 -15.94 -8.74
C LEU A 75 6.74 -16.74 -8.16
N TYR A 76 5.78 -17.08 -9.00
CA TYR A 76 4.74 -18.08 -8.77
C TYR A 76 5.08 -19.36 -9.52
N GLY A 77 5.26 -20.45 -8.79
CA GLY A 77 5.36 -21.79 -9.34
C GLY A 77 4.09 -22.58 -9.06
N ARG A 78 3.52 -23.19 -10.10
CA ARG A 78 2.48 -24.22 -9.96
C ARG A 78 2.92 -25.48 -10.68
N GLU A 79 3.09 -26.57 -9.95
CA GLU A 79 3.45 -27.87 -10.46
C GLU A 79 2.36 -28.88 -10.12
N SER A 80 1.72 -29.43 -11.15
CA SER A 80 0.76 -30.54 -11.05
C SER A 80 1.22 -31.66 -11.98
N ALA A 81 0.68 -32.87 -11.79
CA ALA A 81 1.07 -34.06 -12.56
C ALA A 81 0.98 -33.88 -14.09
N GLU A 82 0.08 -33.00 -14.55
CA GLU A 82 -0.19 -32.77 -15.97
C GLU A 82 0.37 -31.45 -16.50
N ASN A 83 0.68 -30.48 -15.63
CA ASN A 83 1.07 -29.14 -16.02
C ASN A 83 1.99 -28.48 -14.99
N SER A 84 3.09 -27.91 -15.48
CA SER A 84 4.00 -27.08 -14.68
C SER A 84 4.10 -25.69 -15.28
N ARG A 85 3.97 -24.66 -14.45
CA ARG A 85 4.03 -23.26 -14.86
C ARG A 85 4.80 -22.44 -13.83
N ALA A 86 5.71 -21.61 -14.33
CA ALA A 86 6.40 -20.59 -13.56
C ALA A 86 6.09 -19.22 -14.17
N LEU A 87 5.73 -18.25 -13.35
CA LEU A 87 5.42 -16.88 -13.76
C LEU A 87 6.03 -15.88 -12.79
N ASN A 88 6.56 -14.78 -13.30
CA ASN A 88 6.91 -13.64 -12.47
C ASN A 88 5.78 -12.61 -12.50
N PHE A 89 5.53 -12.00 -11.34
CA PHE A 89 4.60 -10.90 -11.16
C PHE A 89 5.34 -9.71 -10.57
N ALA A 90 4.99 -8.50 -11.01
CA ALA A 90 5.34 -7.30 -10.27
C ALA A 90 4.23 -7.03 -9.25
N VAL A 91 4.55 -7.13 -7.96
CA VAL A 91 3.58 -6.97 -6.88
C VAL A 91 3.80 -5.65 -6.17
N GLY A 92 2.77 -4.81 -6.15
CA GLY A 92 2.82 -3.47 -5.60
C GLY A 92 2.54 -3.40 -4.11
N SER A 93 3.18 -2.43 -3.45
CA SER A 93 2.90 -2.04 -2.07
C SER A 93 1.47 -1.50 -1.86
N ASP A 94 0.76 -1.19 -2.94
CA ASP A 94 -0.64 -0.81 -2.96
C ASP A 94 -1.59 -2.01 -3.03
N GLY A 95 -1.05 -3.24 -3.05
CA GLY A 95 -1.79 -4.49 -3.05
C GLY A 95 -2.20 -4.98 -4.45
N ASN A 96 -1.74 -4.33 -5.52
CA ASN A 96 -2.08 -4.68 -6.89
C ASN A 96 -1.01 -5.55 -7.57
N LEU A 97 -1.42 -6.25 -8.63
CA LEU A 97 -0.51 -6.99 -9.51
C LEU A 97 -0.34 -6.23 -10.82
N TYR A 98 0.90 -6.19 -11.30
CA TYR A 98 1.31 -5.53 -12.52
C TYR A 98 2.05 -6.50 -13.42
N ASP A 99 2.06 -6.17 -14.71
CA ASP A 99 2.86 -6.88 -15.70
C ASP A 99 4.34 -6.77 -15.31
N TRP A 100 4.96 -7.92 -15.07
CA TRP A 100 6.34 -7.98 -14.59
C TRP A 100 7.35 -7.43 -15.60
N SER A 101 7.10 -7.64 -16.89
CA SER A 101 7.99 -7.16 -17.95
C SER A 101 7.89 -5.64 -18.05
N LYS A 102 6.68 -5.08 -18.04
CA LYS A 102 6.45 -3.63 -18.06
C LYS A 102 6.97 -2.91 -16.82
N ALA A 103 6.87 -3.52 -15.65
CA ALA A 103 7.40 -2.96 -14.42
C ALA A 103 8.93 -2.76 -14.47
N GLN A 104 9.66 -3.65 -15.15
CA GLN A 104 11.10 -3.50 -15.37
C GLN A 104 11.44 -2.32 -16.31
N ASP A 105 10.55 -2.01 -17.25
CA ASP A 105 10.66 -0.83 -18.10
C ASP A 105 10.25 0.48 -17.38
N GLY A 106 9.89 0.41 -16.08
CA GLY A 106 9.38 1.55 -15.33
C GLY A 106 7.93 1.93 -15.68
N ILE A 107 7.17 1.01 -16.28
CA ILE A 107 5.77 1.23 -16.68
C ILE A 107 4.83 0.44 -15.76
N LEU A 108 3.93 1.14 -15.08
CA LEU A 108 2.86 0.52 -14.30
C LEU A 108 1.70 0.08 -15.21
N GLN A 109 1.72 -1.18 -15.63
CA GLN A 109 0.63 -1.80 -16.37
C GLN A 109 -0.12 -2.82 -15.48
N PRO A 110 -1.32 -2.49 -14.97
CA PRO A 110 -2.08 -3.40 -14.10
C PRO A 110 -2.46 -4.71 -14.81
N LEU A 111 -2.35 -5.83 -14.11
CA LEU A 111 -2.97 -7.09 -14.50
C LEU A 111 -4.39 -7.08 -13.95
N ASN A 112 -5.30 -6.50 -14.74
CA ASN A 112 -6.72 -6.26 -14.46
C ASN A 112 -7.29 -7.06 -13.28
N SER A 113 -7.79 -6.35 -12.26
CA SER A 113 -8.67 -6.90 -11.25
C SER A 113 -10.01 -7.18 -11.91
N ASN A 114 -10.25 -8.45 -12.24
CA ASN A 114 -11.56 -8.91 -12.69
C ASN A 114 -12.51 -9.04 -11.51
#